data_AF-A0A967GYE4-F1
#
_entry.id   AF-A0A967GYE4-F1
#
_cell.length_a   1.000
_cell.length_b   1.000
_cell.length_c   1.000
_cell.angle_alpha   90.00
_cell.angle_beta   90.00
_cell.angle_gamma   90.00
#
_symmetry.space_group_name_H-M   'P 1'
#
loop_
_entity.id
_entity.type
_entity.pdbx_description
1 polymer ?
#
loop_
_entity_poly.entity_id
_entity_poly.type
_entity_poly.pdbx_seq_one_letter_code
_entity_poly.pdbx_strand_id
1 'polypeptide(L)' 'PAFGVTMEAFQDLQSIGCVLVDTTCGSVLLVWKRVESYARDGFTAVIHGKYTHEESRATASQVQKQPGGRYVIVR' A
#
# COMPACT_ATOMS: atom_id res chain seq x y z
N PRO A 1 -10.48 2.60 6.07
CA PRO A 1 -10.90 1.25 6.53
C PRO A 1 -9.71 0.56 7.20
N ALA A 2 -9.92 -0.46 8.03
CA ALA A 2 -8.83 -1.10 8.77
C ALA A 2 -7.77 -1.76 7.86
N PHE A 3 -8.18 -2.20 6.67
CA PHE A 3 -7.30 -2.77 5.63
C PHE A 3 -6.64 -1.69 4.73
N GLY A 4 -6.91 -0.41 4.97
CA GLY A 4 -6.36 0.71 4.21
C GLY A 4 -6.95 0.90 2.80
N VAL A 5 -6.36 1.82 2.04
CA VAL A 5 -6.76 2.17 0.66
C VAL A 5 -5.51 2.35 -0.20
N THR A 6 -5.67 2.34 -1.52
CA THR A 6 -4.56 2.62 -2.45
C THR A 6 -4.13 4.09 -2.35
N MET A 7 -2.86 4.36 -2.67
CA MET A 7 -2.33 5.73 -2.76
C MET A 7 -3.12 6.61 -3.76
N GLU A 8 -3.52 6.04 -4.89
CA GLU A 8 -4.38 6.69 -5.89
C GLU A 8 -5.70 7.15 -5.28
N ALA A 9 -6.47 6.23 -4.67
CA ALA A 9 -7.74 6.58 -4.05
C ALA A 9 -7.60 7.59 -2.92
N PHE A 10 -6.50 7.53 -2.15
CA PHE A 10 -6.21 8.52 -1.12
C PHE A 10 -5.99 9.91 -1.73
N GLN A 11 -5.22 10.01 -2.82
CA GLN A 11 -4.96 11.26 -3.54
C GLN A 11 -6.24 11.82 -4.19
N ASP A 12 -7.06 10.96 -4.78
CA ASP A 12 -8.33 11.37 -5.38
C ASP A 12 -9.24 12.02 -4.34
N LEU A 13 -9.43 11.37 -3.18
CA LEU A 13 -10.24 11.92 -2.09
C LEU A 13 -9.65 13.22 -1.52
N GLN A 14 -8.33 13.31 -1.41
CA GLN A 14 -7.67 14.53 -0.98
C GLN A 14 -7.89 15.67 -2.00
N SER A 15 -7.85 15.37 -3.29
CA SER A 15 -8.01 16.36 -4.37
C SER A 15 -9.38 17.01 -4.42
N ILE A 16 -10.43 16.28 -4.01
CA ILE A 16 -11.81 16.78 -3.94
C ILE A 16 -12.13 17.46 -2.59
N GLY A 17 -11.12 17.63 -1.71
CA GLY A 17 -11.27 18.34 -0.44
C GLY A 17 -11.91 17.53 0.67
N CYS A 18 -11.91 16.20 0.61
CA CYS A 18 -12.43 15.37 1.70
C CYS A 18 -11.57 15.50 2.97
N VAL A 19 -12.25 15.54 4.12
CA VAL A 19 -11.58 15.34 5.42
C VAL A 19 -11.29 13.85 5.58
N LEU A 20 -10.02 13.49 5.67
CA LEU A 20 -9.57 12.11 5.76
C LEU A 20 -9.14 11.75 7.18
N VAL A 21 -9.66 10.63 7.69
CA VAL A 21 -9.24 10.02 8.94
C VAL A 21 -8.73 8.62 8.64
N ASP A 22 -7.43 8.41 8.83
CA ASP A 22 -6.80 7.11 8.59
C ASP A 22 -7.08 6.17 9.76
N THR A 23 -7.92 5.17 9.51
CA THR A 23 -8.30 4.11 10.44
C THR A 23 -7.60 2.78 10.14
N THR A 24 -6.51 2.81 9.38
CA THR A 24 -5.75 1.60 9.02
C THR A 24 -5.19 0.92 10.27
N CYS A 25 -5.32 -0.41 10.33
CA CYS A 25 -4.82 -1.22 11.43
C CYS A 25 -3.30 -1.07 11.59
N GLY A 26 -2.81 -0.96 12.83
CA GLY A 26 -1.38 -0.83 13.12
C GLY A 26 -0.53 -1.98 12.53
N SER A 27 -1.07 -3.21 12.48
CA SER A 27 -0.41 -4.35 11.85
C SER A 27 -0.26 -4.18 10.34
N VAL A 28 -1.26 -3.59 9.67
CA VAL A 28 -1.21 -3.29 8.22
C VAL A 28 -0.19 -2.18 7.96
N LEU A 29 -0.15 -1.14 8.80
CA LEU A 29 0.86 -0.09 8.71
C LEU A 29 2.29 -0.62 8.85
N LEU A 30 2.51 -1.67 9.65
CA LEU A 30 3.82 -2.32 9.75
C LEU A 30 4.21 -3.01 8.45
N VAL A 31 3.26 -3.66 7.77
CA VAL A 31 3.50 -4.28 6.45
C VAL A 31 3.83 -3.19 5.42
N TRP A 32 3.10 -2.07 5.42
CA TRP A 32 3.35 -0.95 4.53
C TRP A 32 4.77 -0.39 4.67
N LYS A 33 5.23 -0.18 5.91
CA LYS A 33 6.61 0.26 6.20
C LYS A 33 7.66 -0.72 5.67
N ARG A 34 7.41 -2.03 5.74
CA ARG A 34 8.34 -3.07 5.23
C ARG A 34 8.44 -3.05 3.72
N VAL A 35 7.31 -3.06 3.02
CA VAL A 35 7.33 -3.07 1.54
C VAL A 35 7.92 -1.78 0.97
N GLU A 36 7.72 -0.64 1.66
CA GLU A 36 8.38 0.62 1.31
C GLU A 36 9.91 0.55 1.52
N SER A 37 10.38 -0.02 2.63
CA SER A 37 11.82 -0.23 2.86
C SER A 37 12.43 -1.13 1.79
N TYR A 38 11.76 -2.24 1.43
CA TYR A 38 12.23 -3.13 0.36
C TYR A 38 12.37 -2.40 -0.97
N ALA A 39 11.38 -1.57 -1.32
CA ALA A 39 11.43 -0.78 -2.54
C ALA A 39 12.60 0.23 -2.53
N ARG A 40 12.82 0.89 -1.38
CA ARG A 40 13.93 1.84 -1.19
C ARG A 40 15.30 1.19 -1.33
N ASP A 41 15.43 -0.03 -0.81
CA ASP A 41 16.68 -0.80 -0.82
C ASP A 41 16.89 -1.54 -2.16
N GLY A 42 16.00 -1.35 -3.14
CA GLY A 42 16.11 -1.94 -4.48
C GLY A 42 15.62 -3.38 -4.61
N PHE A 43 14.95 -3.92 -3.58
CA PHE A 43 14.36 -5.26 -3.61
C PHE A 43 12.96 -5.26 -4.25
N THR A 44 12.54 -6.46 -4.68
CA THR A 44 11.16 -6.71 -5.12
C THR A 44 10.33 -7.26 -3.97
N ALA A 45 9.20 -6.62 -3.64
CA ALA A 45 8.30 -7.10 -2.61
C ALA A 45 7.41 -8.25 -3.13
N VAL A 46 7.49 -9.41 -2.48
CA VAL A 46 6.56 -10.53 -2.74
C VAL A 46 5.46 -10.49 -1.69
N ILE A 47 4.23 -10.21 -2.13
CA ILE A 47 3.06 -10.08 -1.27
C ILE A 47 2.23 -11.35 -1.42
N HIS A 48 2.23 -12.21 -0.41
CA HIS A 48 1.37 -13.39 -0.40
C HIS A 48 -0.07 -13.00 -0.02
N GLY A 49 -1.00 -13.08 -0.97
CA GLY A 49 -2.37 -12.63 -0.80
C GLY A 49 -3.21 -12.75 -2.08
N LYS A 50 -4.47 -12.36 -1.99
CA LYS A 50 -5.36 -12.33 -3.16
C LYS A 50 -5.24 -10.96 -3.83
N TYR A 51 -4.89 -10.93 -5.12
CA TYR A 51 -4.84 -9.69 -5.90
C TYR A 51 -6.14 -8.87 -5.82
N THR A 52 -7.28 -9.54 -5.74
CA THR A 52 -8.60 -8.89 -5.66
C THR A 52 -8.91 -8.28 -4.29
N HIS A 53 -8.14 -8.60 -3.24
CA HIS A 53 -8.39 -8.11 -1.90
C HIS A 53 -7.84 -6.69 -1.72
N GLU A 54 -8.64 -5.81 -1.12
CA GLU A 54 -8.38 -4.39 -0.96
C GLU A 54 -7.08 -4.15 -0.19
N GLU A 55 -6.81 -4.94 0.86
CA GLU A 55 -5.57 -4.84 1.64
C GLU A 55 -4.33 -5.14 0.80
N SER A 56 -4.40 -6.13 -0.10
CA SER A 56 -3.27 -6.50 -0.96
C SER A 56 -2.99 -5.40 -1.97
N ARG A 57 -4.03 -4.79 -2.54
CA ARG A 57 -3.91 -3.64 -3.44
C ARG A 57 -3.38 -2.41 -2.71
N ALA A 58 -3.90 -2.12 -1.52
CA ALA A 58 -3.45 -1.01 -0.69
C ALA A 58 -1.97 -1.16 -0.33
N THR A 59 -1.55 -2.34 0.11
CA THR A 59 -0.15 -2.66 0.43
C THR A 59 0.76 -2.54 -0.80
N ALA A 60 0.36 -3.11 -1.94
CA ALA A 60 1.13 -3.02 -3.18
C ALA A 60 1.33 -1.56 -3.64
N SER A 61 0.33 -0.70 -3.46
CA SER A 61 0.44 0.71 -3.82
C SER A 61 1.51 1.47 -3.01
N GLN A 62 1.88 0.99 -1.82
CA GLN A 62 2.92 1.60 -0.98
C GLN A 62 4.33 1.40 -1.58
N VAL A 63 4.55 0.32 -2.33
CA VAL A 63 5.83 0.04 -3.02
C VAL A 63 6.13 1.13 -4.04
N GLN A 64 5.09 1.67 -4.68
CA GLN A 64 5.20 2.70 -5.71
C GLN A 64 5.59 4.09 -5.17
N LYS A 65 5.65 4.27 -3.84
CA LYS A 65 6.20 5.49 -3.23
C LYS A 65 7.69 5.68 -3.53
N GLN A 66 8.41 4.60 -3.83
CA GLN A 66 9.82 4.64 -4.16
C GLN A 66 10.02 4.50 -5.67
N PRO A 67 10.83 5.38 -6.30
CA PRO A 67 11.13 5.28 -7.72
C PRO A 67 11.72 3.90 -8.07
N GLY A 68 11.11 3.22 -9.05
CA GLY A 68 11.57 1.89 -9.47
C GLY A 68 11.23 0.76 -8.51
N GLY A 69 10.38 0.99 -7.50
CA GLY A 69 9.85 -0.04 -6.62
C GLY A 69 9.08 -1.12 -7.39
N ARG A 70 9.34 -2.40 -7.06
CA ARG A 70 8.76 -3.56 -7.74
C ARG A 70 8.03 -4.45 -6.75
N TYR A 71 6.92 -5.02 -7.19
CA TYR A 71 6.19 -6.00 -6.39
C TYR A 71 5.53 -7.07 -7.26
N VAL A 72 5.21 -8.21 -6.65
CA VAL A 72 4.33 -9.23 -7.20
C VAL A 72 3.39 -9.72 -6.10
N ILE A 73 2.12 -9.94 -6.43
CA ILE A 73 1.16 -10.57 -5.53
C ILE A 73 1.02 -12.04 -5.93
N VAL A 74 1.29 -12.94 -4.99
CA VAL A 74 1.25 -14.40 -5.21
C VAL A 74 0.19 -15.03 -4.29
N ARG A 75 -0.46 -16.08 -4.78
CA ARG A 75 -1.55 -16.78 -4.09
C ARG A 75 -1.16 -18.23 -3.80
#